data_AF-A0AA35XIX9-F1
#
_entry.id   AF-A0AA35XIX9-F1
#
_cell.length_a   1.000
_cell.length_b   1.000
_cell.length_c   1.000
_cell.angle_alpha   90.00
_cell.angle_beta   90.00
_cell.angle_gamma   90.00
#
_symmetry.space_group_name_H-M   'P 1'
#
loop_
_entity.id
_entity.type
_entity.pdbx_description
1 polymer ?
#
loop_
_entity_poly.entity_id
_entity_poly.type
_entity_poly.pdbx_seq_one_letter_code
_entity_poly.pdbx_strand_id
1 'polypeptide(L)'
;MGLRVYRSSLWRILCLLLVVFGVVVPCLLLVVTVNVDSTRSNYYTDQSLHPFSTHERKPLDYPDLREASELRQQIRELEDIRSSVRDELRVFEQQRSKLSADIESHKESLARVKKELTAAKMDLQDKRGQLSKISPSLAESLRIDAPVSRCTLDLCFNLARCPLTRPFSVFVYNDANPHLFPVSSRHGNVVTDFVTDLKRTGSFTSDPTAACVFVAILENRASSGEDMPRDLQTKILSLAHWGGEGANHVLIELSTSRDTTSSLDAVSTGRAIISRSIVSPVKPFRSGFDVLLPPLPTSEVTWRDLPPLLPVSRENLIYFHGEYAPPRHPSPSSLAPADVKSLQQALDGREKIDIELRALKRSQG
;
A
#
# COMPACT_ATOMS: atom_id res chain seq x y z
N MET A 1 0.13 -9.68 -46.89
CA MET A 1 -0.24 -10.99 -46.29
C MET A 1 -1.03 -10.89 -44.96
N GLY A 2 -1.06 -9.75 -44.25
CA GLY A 2 -1.73 -9.62 -42.95
C GLY A 2 -3.28 -9.59 -42.93
N LEU A 3 -3.95 -9.17 -44.02
CA LEU A 3 -5.43 -9.07 -44.02
C LEU A 3 -6.18 -10.41 -44.13
N ARG A 4 -5.55 -11.48 -44.62
CA ARG A 4 -6.19 -12.82 -44.68
C ARG A 4 -6.22 -13.53 -43.34
N VAL A 5 -5.23 -13.27 -42.48
CA VAL A 5 -5.13 -13.90 -41.15
C VAL A 5 -6.17 -13.32 -40.19
N TYR A 6 -6.47 -12.02 -40.31
CA TYR A 6 -7.46 -11.36 -39.45
C TYR A 6 -8.91 -11.81 -39.72
N ARG A 7 -9.27 -12.09 -40.99
CA ARG A 7 -10.59 -12.63 -41.35
C ARG A 7 -10.84 -14.04 -40.82
N SER A 8 -9.82 -14.89 -40.70
CA SER A 8 -10.00 -16.26 -40.18
C SER A 8 -10.17 -16.28 -38.65
N SER A 9 -9.52 -15.35 -37.95
CA SER A 9 -9.65 -15.21 -36.49
C SER A 9 -11.02 -14.65 -36.10
N LEU A 10 -11.52 -13.63 -36.81
CA LEU A 10 -12.85 -13.07 -36.58
C LEU A 10 -13.98 -14.08 -36.82
N TRP A 11 -13.88 -14.90 -37.86
CA TRP A 11 -14.87 -15.95 -38.12
C TRP A 11 -14.91 -17.01 -37.01
N ARG A 12 -13.76 -17.38 -36.44
CA ARG A 12 -13.70 -18.30 -35.30
C ARG A 12 -14.36 -17.72 -34.06
N ILE A 13 -14.14 -16.43 -33.78
CA ILE A 13 -14.78 -15.75 -32.65
C ILE A 13 -16.30 -15.66 -32.85
N LEU A 14 -16.74 -15.35 -34.07
CA LEU A 14 -18.17 -15.29 -34.41
C LEU A 14 -18.85 -16.66 -34.25
N CYS A 15 -18.21 -17.75 -34.70
CA CYS A 15 -18.70 -19.11 -34.51
C CYS A 15 -18.77 -19.48 -33.02
N LEU A 16 -17.75 -19.13 -32.21
CA LEU A 16 -17.77 -19.39 -30.77
C LEU A 16 -18.89 -18.62 -30.07
N LEU A 17 -19.12 -17.35 -30.43
CA LEU A 17 -20.23 -16.57 -29.88
C LEU A 17 -21.58 -17.17 -30.25
N LEU A 18 -21.76 -17.62 -31.50
CA LEU A 18 -22.99 -18.28 -31.93
C LEU A 18 -23.25 -19.60 -31.18
N VAL A 19 -22.21 -20.39 -30.89
CA VAL A 19 -22.37 -21.63 -30.11
C VAL A 19 -22.71 -21.33 -28.65
N VAL A 20 -22.03 -20.36 -28.03
CA VAL A 20 -22.27 -19.99 -26.63
C VAL A 20 -23.68 -19.42 -26.45
N PHE A 21 -24.06 -18.45 -27.26
CA PHE A 21 -25.37 -17.80 -27.14
C PHE A 21 -26.52 -18.63 -27.74
N GLY A 22 -26.25 -19.42 -28.78
CA GLY A 22 -27.28 -20.21 -29.47
C GLY A 22 -27.54 -21.58 -28.85
N VAL A 23 -26.57 -22.16 -28.14
CA VAL A 23 -26.70 -23.52 -27.58
C VAL A 23 -26.52 -23.53 -26.06
N VAL A 24 -25.44 -22.94 -25.55
CA VAL A 24 -25.10 -23.04 -24.12
C VAL A 24 -26.07 -22.24 -23.26
N VAL A 25 -26.38 -21.00 -23.64
CA VAL A 25 -27.31 -20.15 -22.86
C VAL A 25 -28.73 -20.72 -22.84
N PRO A 26 -29.33 -21.17 -23.96
CA PRO A 26 -30.64 -21.83 -23.94
C PRO A 26 -30.64 -23.14 -23.13
N CYS A 27 -29.57 -23.95 -23.20
CA CYS A 27 -29.44 -25.14 -22.35
C CYS A 27 -29.40 -24.80 -20.86
N LEU A 28 -28.67 -23.77 -20.47
CA LEU A 28 -28.63 -23.32 -19.06
C LEU A 28 -29.99 -22.79 -18.61
N LEU A 29 -30.68 -22.04 -19.46
CA LEU A 29 -32.04 -21.58 -19.16
C LEU A 29 -33.01 -22.75 -19.01
N LEU A 30 -32.93 -23.78 -19.88
CA LEU A 30 -33.74 -25.00 -19.76
C LEU A 30 -33.44 -25.77 -18.47
N VAL A 31 -32.18 -25.89 -18.06
CA VAL A 31 -31.81 -26.53 -16.80
C VAL A 31 -32.36 -25.77 -15.60
N VAL A 32 -32.32 -24.43 -15.63
CA VAL A 32 -32.89 -23.60 -14.56
C VAL A 32 -34.41 -23.73 -14.53
N THR A 33 -35.12 -23.68 -15.67
CA THR A 33 -36.57 -23.83 -15.69
C THR A 33 -37.04 -25.22 -15.26
N VAL A 34 -36.32 -26.28 -15.64
CA VAL A 34 -36.64 -27.65 -15.21
C VAL A 34 -36.41 -27.84 -13.71
N ASN A 35 -35.35 -27.24 -13.14
CA ASN A 35 -35.12 -27.28 -11.69
C ASN A 35 -36.15 -26.46 -10.91
N VAL A 36 -36.64 -25.34 -11.48
CA VAL A 36 -37.73 -24.55 -10.89
C VAL A 36 -39.08 -25.29 -10.95
N ASP A 37 -39.37 -26.04 -12.02
CA ASP A 37 -40.57 -26.88 -12.07
C ASP A 37 -40.48 -28.12 -11.17
N SER A 38 -39.29 -28.70 -10.99
CA SER A 38 -39.05 -29.80 -10.03
C SER A 38 -39.29 -29.35 -8.58
N THR A 39 -38.99 -28.09 -8.25
CA THR A 39 -39.32 -27.49 -6.94
C THR A 39 -40.79 -27.07 -6.83
N ARG A 40 -41.46 -26.76 -7.94
CA ARG A 40 -42.89 -26.40 -7.98
C ARG A 40 -43.83 -27.62 -7.94
N SER A 41 -43.39 -28.78 -8.44
CA SER A 41 -44.17 -30.03 -8.41
C SER A 41 -44.30 -30.65 -7.02
N ASN A 42 -43.49 -30.24 -6.05
CA ASN A 42 -43.58 -30.73 -4.66
C ASN A 42 -44.54 -29.89 -3.78
N TYR A 43 -45.23 -28.89 -4.35
CA TYR A 43 -46.13 -28.00 -3.60
C TYR A 43 -47.61 -28.07 -4.01
N TYR A 44 -48.00 -29.02 -4.88
CA TYR A 44 -49.39 -29.23 -5.30
C TYR A 44 -49.80 -30.70 -5.22
N THR A 45 -49.72 -31.28 -4.02
CA THR A 45 -50.41 -32.54 -3.74
C THR A 45 -50.87 -32.61 -2.28
N ASP A 46 -51.71 -31.67 -1.84
CA ASP A 46 -52.60 -31.97 -0.72
C ASP A 46 -53.82 -31.03 -0.65
N GLN A 47 -54.76 -31.19 -1.58
CA GLN A 47 -56.12 -30.70 -1.35
C GLN A 47 -57.16 -31.45 -2.19
N SER A 48 -57.36 -32.72 -1.86
CA SER A 48 -58.59 -33.43 -2.25
C SER A 48 -59.68 -33.17 -1.20
N LEU A 49 -60.62 -32.30 -1.58
CA LEU A 49 -61.96 -32.26 -0.98
C LEU A 49 -62.60 -33.66 -1.09
N HIS A 50 -63.03 -34.23 0.04
CA HIS A 50 -64.01 -35.31 0.03
C HIS A 50 -65.41 -34.76 0.38
N PRO A 51 -66.47 -35.13 -0.37
CA PRO A 51 -67.83 -34.74 -0.07
C PRO A 51 -68.40 -35.56 1.09
N PHE A 52 -69.31 -34.91 1.81
CA PHE A 52 -70.23 -35.47 2.80
C PHE A 52 -70.78 -36.85 2.38
N SER A 53 -70.56 -37.86 3.22
CA SER A 53 -71.30 -39.12 3.20
C SER A 53 -71.86 -39.40 4.59
N THR A 54 -73.19 -39.43 4.66
CA THR A 54 -73.98 -39.87 5.80
C THR A 54 -73.83 -41.39 5.95
N HIS A 55 -73.15 -41.84 7.01
CA HIS A 55 -73.20 -43.23 7.45
C HIS A 55 -73.72 -43.34 8.89
N GLU A 56 -74.99 -43.73 8.97
CA GLU A 56 -75.50 -44.85 9.76
C GLU A 56 -74.93 -45.07 11.17
N ARG A 57 -75.79 -44.81 12.18
CA ARG A 57 -75.56 -45.08 13.59
C ARG A 57 -75.31 -46.58 13.83
N LYS A 58 -74.12 -46.92 14.31
CA LYS A 58 -73.87 -48.14 15.11
C LYS A 58 -73.89 -47.79 16.60
N PRO A 59 -74.35 -48.70 17.48
CA PRO A 59 -74.49 -48.41 18.90
C PRO A 59 -73.11 -48.23 19.55
N LEU A 60 -73.04 -47.23 20.44
CA LEU A 60 -71.87 -46.84 21.23
C LEU A 60 -71.37 -48.01 22.08
N ASP A 61 -70.24 -48.58 21.68
CA ASP A 61 -69.30 -49.16 22.64
C ASP A 61 -68.49 -47.98 23.20
N TYR A 62 -68.63 -47.70 24.49
CA TYR A 62 -67.93 -46.57 25.12
C TYR A 62 -66.43 -46.87 25.12
N PRO A 63 -65.58 -46.13 24.38
CA PRO A 63 -64.15 -46.27 24.56
C PRO A 63 -63.79 -45.75 25.96
N ASP A 64 -62.81 -46.42 26.55
CA ASP A 64 -62.29 -46.21 27.90
C ASP A 64 -62.10 -44.71 28.21
N LEU A 65 -62.74 -44.24 29.29
CA LEU A 65 -62.78 -42.82 29.68
C LEU A 65 -61.38 -42.19 29.85
N ARG A 66 -60.34 -43.02 30.04
CA ARG A 66 -58.94 -42.58 30.10
C ARG A 66 -58.43 -42.09 28.74
N GLU A 67 -58.71 -42.80 27.65
CA GLU A 67 -58.27 -42.43 26.30
C GLU A 67 -58.95 -41.14 25.82
N ALA A 68 -60.22 -40.95 26.15
CA ALA A 68 -60.95 -39.70 25.89
C ALA A 68 -60.40 -38.52 26.71
N SER A 69 -59.88 -38.75 27.91
CA SER A 69 -59.28 -37.70 28.75
C SER A 69 -57.90 -37.27 28.24
N GLU A 70 -57.09 -38.22 27.75
CA GLU A 70 -55.78 -38.00 27.15
C GLU A 70 -55.90 -37.24 25.82
N LEU A 71 -56.84 -37.64 24.95
CA LEU A 71 -57.12 -36.91 23.71
C LEU A 71 -57.54 -35.46 23.96
N ARG A 72 -58.38 -35.23 24.98
CA ARG A 72 -58.80 -33.87 25.38
C ARG A 72 -57.64 -33.05 25.90
N GLN A 73 -56.66 -33.66 26.55
CA GLN A 73 -55.46 -32.97 27.00
C GLN A 73 -54.56 -32.58 25.81
N GLN A 74 -54.34 -33.50 24.87
CA GLN A 74 -53.57 -33.22 23.66
C GLN A 74 -54.20 -32.11 22.81
N ILE A 75 -55.52 -32.09 22.68
CA ILE A 75 -56.23 -31.03 21.95
C ILE A 75 -55.98 -29.66 22.61
N ARG A 76 -56.04 -29.59 23.95
CA ARG A 76 -55.74 -28.35 24.69
C ARG A 76 -54.29 -27.90 24.47
N GLU A 77 -53.33 -28.82 24.55
CA GLU A 77 -51.92 -28.50 24.32
C GLU A 77 -51.68 -28.00 22.88
N LEU A 78 -52.33 -28.60 21.88
CA LEU A 78 -52.26 -28.14 20.49
C LEU A 78 -52.93 -26.77 20.28
N GLU A 79 -54.02 -26.49 20.98
CA GLU A 79 -54.67 -25.17 20.96
C GLU A 79 -53.77 -24.09 21.59
N ASP A 80 -53.10 -24.40 22.70
CA ASP A 80 -52.15 -23.52 23.36
C ASP A 80 -50.92 -23.25 22.47
N ILE A 81 -50.33 -24.30 21.88
CA ILE A 81 -49.21 -24.17 20.93
C ILE A 81 -49.65 -23.32 19.73
N ARG A 82 -50.84 -23.56 19.18
CA ARG A 82 -51.37 -22.77 18.07
C ARG A 82 -51.53 -21.29 18.43
N SER A 83 -51.93 -20.99 19.67
CA SER A 83 -52.01 -19.60 20.14
C SER A 83 -50.60 -18.99 20.24
N SER A 84 -49.66 -19.68 20.88
CA SER A 84 -48.28 -19.21 21.04
C SER A 84 -47.58 -18.94 19.71
N VAL A 85 -47.69 -19.86 18.75
CA VAL A 85 -47.08 -19.70 17.41
C VAL A 85 -47.71 -18.53 16.66
N ARG A 86 -49.01 -18.29 16.84
CA ARG A 86 -49.69 -17.15 16.21
C ARG A 86 -49.21 -15.82 16.78
N ASP A 87 -49.00 -15.75 18.09
CA ASP A 87 -48.50 -14.56 18.76
C ASP A 87 -47.04 -14.29 18.37
N GLU A 88 -46.20 -15.32 18.33
CA GLU A 88 -44.82 -15.22 17.83
C GLU A 88 -44.76 -14.76 16.37
N LEU A 89 -45.61 -15.32 15.51
CA LEU A 89 -45.67 -14.94 14.09
C LEU A 89 -46.05 -13.46 13.94
N ARG A 90 -46.99 -12.96 14.76
CA ARG A 90 -47.37 -11.55 14.77
C ARG A 90 -46.20 -10.66 15.20
N VAL A 91 -45.40 -11.08 16.18
CA VAL A 91 -44.18 -10.35 16.58
C VAL A 91 -43.15 -10.34 15.46
N PHE A 92 -42.92 -11.47 14.79
CA PHE A 92 -42.00 -11.53 13.65
C PHE A 92 -42.45 -10.66 12.48
N GLU A 93 -43.75 -10.60 12.18
CA GLU A 93 -44.30 -9.70 11.17
C GLU A 93 -44.06 -8.23 11.50
N GLN A 94 -44.26 -7.84 12.77
CA GLN A 94 -43.97 -6.50 13.24
C GLN A 94 -42.48 -6.15 13.14
N GLN A 95 -41.59 -7.06 13.55
CA GLN A 95 -40.14 -6.88 13.41
C GLN A 95 -39.73 -6.75 11.94
N ARG A 96 -40.28 -7.59 11.05
CA ARG A 96 -40.01 -7.52 9.62
C ARG A 96 -40.45 -6.18 9.03
N SER A 97 -41.63 -5.70 9.42
CA SER A 97 -42.14 -4.39 8.97
C SER A 97 -41.23 -3.25 9.44
N LYS A 98 -40.78 -3.28 10.69
CA LYS A 98 -39.83 -2.29 11.23
C LYS A 98 -38.50 -2.31 10.49
N LEU A 99 -37.91 -3.49 10.31
CA LEU A 99 -36.63 -3.62 9.61
C LEU A 99 -36.72 -3.15 8.15
N SER A 100 -37.85 -3.40 7.49
CA SER A 100 -38.12 -2.90 6.14
C SER A 100 -38.17 -1.36 6.09
N ALA A 101 -38.72 -0.71 7.12
CA ALA A 101 -38.75 0.75 7.20
C ALA A 101 -37.36 1.33 7.45
N ASP A 102 -36.57 0.70 8.33
CA ASP A 102 -35.20 1.13 8.63
C ASP A 102 -34.28 0.99 7.39
N ILE A 103 -34.44 -0.08 6.60
CA ILE A 103 -33.71 -0.27 5.34
C ILE A 103 -34.00 0.87 4.35
N GLU A 104 -35.26 1.26 4.18
CA GLU A 104 -35.60 2.35 3.24
C GLU A 104 -35.06 3.70 3.74
N SER A 105 -35.14 3.98 5.04
CA SER A 105 -34.54 5.17 5.67
C SER A 105 -33.01 5.23 5.49
N HIS A 106 -32.32 4.12 5.68
CA HIS A 106 -30.87 4.04 5.46
C HIS A 106 -30.50 4.20 3.99
N LYS A 107 -31.31 3.68 3.08
CA LYS A 107 -31.11 3.84 1.63
C LYS A 107 -31.28 5.29 1.19
N GLU A 108 -32.24 6.01 1.75
CA GLU A 108 -32.40 7.46 1.53
C GLU A 108 -31.19 8.24 2.07
N SER A 109 -30.74 7.92 3.28
CA SER A 109 -29.56 8.54 3.89
C SER A 109 -28.30 8.32 3.05
N LEU A 110 -28.09 7.09 2.54
CA LEU A 110 -26.99 6.76 1.63
C LEU A 110 -27.08 7.54 0.32
N ALA A 111 -28.28 7.69 -0.26
CA ALA A 111 -28.47 8.48 -1.47
C ALA A 111 -28.10 9.96 -1.24
N ARG A 112 -28.45 10.51 -0.07
CA ARG A 112 -28.11 11.88 0.34
C ARG A 112 -26.60 12.07 0.48
N VAL A 113 -25.93 11.22 1.25
CA VAL A 113 -24.48 11.28 1.47
C VAL A 113 -23.73 11.08 0.15
N LYS A 114 -24.18 10.16 -0.72
CA LYS A 114 -23.58 9.96 -2.04
C LYS A 114 -23.67 11.23 -2.90
N LYS A 115 -24.81 11.93 -2.86
CA LYS A 115 -25.00 13.19 -3.58
C LYS A 115 -24.09 14.30 -3.02
N GLU A 116 -24.01 14.44 -1.71
CA GLU A 116 -23.11 15.40 -1.05
C GLU A 116 -21.64 15.12 -1.39
N LEU A 117 -21.21 13.85 -1.35
CA LEU A 117 -19.87 13.44 -1.75
C LEU A 117 -19.57 13.79 -3.22
N THR A 118 -20.53 13.56 -4.13
CA THR A 118 -20.34 13.92 -5.54
C THR A 118 -20.22 15.43 -5.75
N ALA A 119 -21.00 16.23 -5.02
CA ALA A 119 -20.93 17.69 -5.09
C ALA A 119 -19.60 18.21 -4.52
N ALA A 120 -19.17 17.72 -3.35
CA ALA A 120 -17.89 18.06 -2.75
C ALA A 120 -16.70 17.67 -3.66
N LYS A 121 -16.78 16.51 -4.33
CA LYS A 121 -15.77 16.07 -5.28
C LYS A 121 -15.68 17.01 -6.49
N MET A 122 -16.81 17.49 -7.00
CA MET A 122 -16.84 18.47 -8.10
C MET A 122 -16.27 19.82 -7.69
N ASP A 123 -16.60 20.32 -6.49
CA ASP A 123 -16.03 21.57 -5.94
C ASP A 123 -14.51 21.48 -5.77
N LEU A 124 -14.00 20.37 -5.23
CA LEU A 124 -12.57 20.12 -5.15
C LEU A 124 -11.91 20.05 -6.53
N GLN A 125 -12.59 19.45 -7.52
CA GLN A 125 -12.08 19.39 -8.89
C GLN A 125 -12.04 20.76 -9.56
N ASP A 126 -13.01 21.63 -9.29
CA ASP A 126 -13.04 23.02 -9.79
C ASP A 126 -11.91 23.86 -9.15
N LYS A 127 -11.80 23.85 -7.82
CA LYS A 127 -10.70 24.51 -7.10
C LYS A 127 -9.33 24.03 -7.57
N ARG A 128 -9.20 22.73 -7.83
CA ARG A 128 -8.02 22.12 -8.46
C ARG A 128 -7.77 22.72 -9.84
N GLY A 129 -8.76 22.83 -10.71
CA GLY A 129 -8.63 23.48 -12.03
C GLY A 129 -8.16 24.94 -11.96
N GLN A 130 -8.59 25.69 -10.95
CA GLN A 130 -8.12 27.06 -10.72
C GLN A 130 -6.64 27.10 -10.30
N LEU A 131 -6.19 26.20 -9.42
CA LEU A 131 -4.79 26.08 -9.00
C LEU A 131 -3.83 25.68 -10.14
N SER A 132 -4.28 24.84 -11.11
CA SER A 132 -3.43 24.50 -12.28
C SER A 132 -3.05 25.69 -13.13
N LYS A 133 -3.87 26.74 -13.16
CA LYS A 133 -3.60 27.91 -14.00
C LYS A 133 -2.51 28.79 -13.40
N ILE A 134 -2.34 28.74 -12.08
CA ILE A 134 -1.39 29.58 -11.33
C ILE A 134 0.00 28.90 -11.25
N SER A 135 0.02 27.59 -11.06
CA SER A 135 1.23 26.79 -10.77
C SER A 135 2.36 26.82 -11.85
N PRO A 136 2.11 26.76 -13.16
CA PRO A 136 3.20 26.69 -14.15
C PRO A 136 3.90 28.03 -14.36
N SER A 137 3.21 29.17 -14.19
CA SER A 137 3.84 30.50 -14.37
C SER A 137 4.80 30.88 -13.24
N LEU A 138 4.54 30.38 -12.02
CA LEU A 138 5.34 30.68 -10.83
C LEU A 138 6.57 29.77 -10.73
N ALA A 139 6.46 28.52 -11.17
CA ALA A 139 7.54 27.53 -11.07
C ALA A 139 8.64 27.72 -12.14
N GLU A 140 8.31 28.23 -13.34
CA GLU A 140 9.32 28.55 -14.37
C GLU A 140 10.16 29.78 -13.98
N SER A 141 9.59 30.69 -13.18
CA SER A 141 10.21 31.96 -12.77
C SER A 141 11.06 31.87 -11.49
N LEU A 142 11.09 30.71 -10.82
CA LEU A 142 11.80 30.49 -9.54
C LEU A 142 13.01 29.55 -9.63
N ARG A 143 13.56 29.31 -10.83
CA ARG A 143 14.88 28.68 -10.96
C ARG A 143 15.96 29.64 -10.47
N ILE A 144 16.04 29.77 -9.15
CA ILE A 144 17.14 30.41 -8.45
C ILE A 144 18.27 29.39 -8.44
N ASP A 145 19.48 29.83 -8.83
CA ASP A 145 20.74 29.08 -8.77
C ASP A 145 21.16 28.80 -7.31
N ALA A 146 20.27 28.21 -6.52
CA ALA A 146 20.54 27.85 -5.15
C ALA A 146 21.58 26.71 -5.13
N PRO A 147 22.63 26.82 -4.29
CA PRO A 147 23.64 25.79 -4.19
C PRO A 147 23.00 24.47 -3.72
N VAL A 148 23.40 23.37 -4.36
CA VAL A 148 22.88 22.01 -4.13
C VAL A 148 22.96 21.57 -2.65
N SER A 149 23.89 22.14 -1.88
CA SER A 149 24.07 21.89 -0.45
C SER A 149 22.97 22.48 0.44
N ARG A 150 22.13 23.39 -0.07
CA ARG A 150 21.01 24.02 0.65
C ARG A 150 19.67 23.77 -0.04
N CYS A 151 19.43 22.54 -0.46
CA CYS A 151 18.15 22.17 -1.09
C CYS A 151 17.02 22.12 -0.06
N THR A 152 15.94 22.81 -0.39
CA THR A 152 14.60 22.66 0.17
C THR A 152 13.65 22.25 -0.96
N LEU A 153 12.43 21.83 -0.61
CA LEU A 153 11.45 21.36 -1.59
C LEU A 153 11.10 22.43 -2.63
N ASP A 154 10.97 23.69 -2.23
CA ASP A 154 10.72 24.83 -3.13
C ASP A 154 11.90 25.19 -4.04
N LEU A 155 13.14 24.92 -3.63
CA LEU A 155 14.34 25.29 -4.39
C LEU A 155 14.86 24.20 -5.32
N CYS A 156 14.72 22.92 -4.93
CA CYS A 156 15.34 21.81 -5.64
C CYS A 156 14.36 20.83 -6.26
N PHE A 157 13.08 20.91 -5.91
CA PHE A 157 12.04 20.10 -6.52
C PHE A 157 11.24 20.94 -7.52
N ASN A 158 11.13 20.46 -8.76
CA ASN A 158 10.33 21.13 -9.77
C ASN A 158 8.84 20.80 -9.57
N LEU A 159 8.13 21.69 -8.87
CA LEU A 159 6.69 21.60 -8.64
C LEU A 159 5.87 21.69 -9.94
N ALA A 160 6.39 22.30 -11.01
CA ALA A 160 5.69 22.36 -12.31
C ALA A 160 5.48 20.96 -12.91
N ARG A 161 6.41 20.03 -12.64
CA ARG A 161 6.32 18.64 -13.10
C ARG A 161 5.33 17.82 -12.27
N CYS A 162 5.03 18.28 -11.06
CA CYS A 162 4.16 17.64 -10.09
C CYS A 162 3.01 18.56 -9.68
N PRO A 163 2.19 19.05 -10.63
CA PRO A 163 1.11 19.94 -10.29
C PRO A 163 0.09 19.19 -9.42
N LEU A 164 -0.41 19.86 -8.38
CA LEU A 164 -1.48 19.34 -7.49
C LEU A 164 -2.75 18.92 -8.26
N THR A 165 -2.83 19.33 -9.53
CA THR A 165 -3.94 19.05 -10.44
C THR A 165 -3.82 17.76 -11.23
N ARG A 166 -2.66 17.10 -11.21
CA ARG A 166 -2.47 15.77 -11.80
C ARG A 166 -2.28 14.71 -10.71
N PRO A 167 -2.57 13.43 -10.98
CA PRO A 167 -2.21 12.36 -10.06
C PRO A 167 -0.69 12.36 -9.85
N PHE A 168 -0.26 12.04 -8.63
CA PHE A 168 1.15 11.93 -8.32
C PHE A 168 1.69 10.62 -8.90
N SER A 169 2.31 10.72 -10.07
CA SER A 169 2.81 9.59 -10.85
C SER A 169 4.29 9.34 -10.60
N VAL A 170 4.65 8.06 -10.41
CA VAL A 170 5.98 7.61 -10.06
C VAL A 170 6.50 6.63 -11.12
N PHE A 171 7.64 6.96 -11.72
CA PHE A 171 8.36 6.10 -12.64
C PHE A 171 9.54 5.46 -11.92
N VAL A 172 9.70 4.13 -12.04
CA VAL A 172 10.77 3.38 -11.37
C VAL A 172 11.74 2.84 -12.40
N TYR A 173 13.00 3.28 -12.36
CA TYR A 173 14.02 2.82 -13.32
C TYR A 173 14.29 1.33 -13.21
N ASN A 174 14.28 0.77 -12.00
CA ASN A 174 14.53 -0.65 -11.77
C ASN A 174 13.44 -1.55 -12.40
N ASP A 175 12.21 -1.06 -12.56
CA ASP A 175 11.14 -1.80 -13.26
C ASP A 175 11.34 -1.73 -14.78
N ALA A 176 11.74 -0.57 -15.31
CA ALA A 176 11.97 -0.37 -16.74
C ALA A 176 13.26 -1.04 -17.24
N ASN A 177 14.32 -1.05 -16.42
CA ASN A 177 15.60 -1.68 -16.71
C ASN A 177 16.24 -2.26 -15.44
N PRO A 178 15.98 -3.55 -15.12
CA PRO A 178 16.51 -4.21 -13.92
C PRO A 178 18.04 -4.29 -13.88
N HIS A 179 18.72 -4.21 -15.03
CA HIS A 179 20.18 -4.33 -15.13
C HIS A 179 20.92 -3.01 -14.85
N LEU A 180 20.21 -1.88 -14.83
CA LEU A 180 20.82 -0.56 -14.66
C LEU A 180 21.45 -0.39 -13.27
N PHE A 181 20.69 -0.76 -12.24
CA PHE A 181 21.13 -0.83 -10.85
C PHE A 181 20.88 -2.23 -10.32
N PRO A 182 21.80 -3.18 -10.55
CA PRO A 182 21.61 -4.56 -10.15
C PRO A 182 21.68 -4.65 -8.62
N VAL A 183 20.61 -5.13 -8.02
CA VAL A 183 20.50 -5.36 -6.57
C VAL A 183 20.80 -6.83 -6.28
N SER A 184 21.58 -7.12 -5.24
CA SER A 184 21.93 -8.50 -4.89
C SER A 184 20.69 -9.32 -4.50
N SER A 185 20.80 -10.64 -4.57
CA SER A 185 19.72 -11.56 -4.18
C SER A 185 19.25 -11.34 -2.73
N ARG A 186 20.08 -10.75 -1.86
CA ARG A 186 19.71 -10.37 -0.49
C ARG A 186 18.58 -9.34 -0.46
N HIS A 187 18.56 -8.42 -1.41
CA HIS A 187 17.65 -7.29 -1.46
C HIS A 187 16.71 -7.31 -2.68
N GLY A 188 16.81 -8.34 -3.54
CA GLY A 188 16.02 -8.44 -4.78
C GLY A 188 14.51 -8.44 -4.56
N ASN A 189 14.04 -9.07 -3.47
CA ASN A 189 12.62 -9.09 -3.11
C ASN A 189 12.13 -7.68 -2.74
N VAL A 190 12.95 -6.85 -2.09
CA VAL A 190 12.56 -5.50 -1.67
C VAL A 190 12.19 -4.62 -2.86
N VAL A 191 12.97 -4.68 -3.94
CA VAL A 191 12.67 -3.91 -5.16
C VAL A 191 11.37 -4.39 -5.80
N THR A 192 11.19 -5.71 -5.88
CA THR A 192 10.00 -6.33 -6.48
C THR A 192 8.75 -6.00 -5.68
N ASP A 193 8.81 -6.11 -4.35
CA ASP A 193 7.73 -5.80 -3.43
C ASP A 193 7.38 -4.31 -3.49
N PHE A 194 8.38 -3.43 -3.46
CA PHE A 194 8.18 -1.97 -3.60
C PHE A 194 7.44 -1.62 -4.89
N VAL A 195 7.88 -2.16 -6.03
CA VAL A 195 7.25 -1.88 -7.32
C VAL A 195 5.84 -2.45 -7.39
N THR A 196 5.63 -3.66 -6.84
CA THR A 196 4.32 -4.32 -6.81
C THR A 196 3.33 -3.53 -5.94
N ASP A 197 3.76 -3.11 -4.75
CA ASP A 197 2.95 -2.28 -3.86
C ASP A 197 2.65 -0.92 -4.48
N LEU A 198 3.64 -0.28 -5.09
CA LEU A 198 3.45 0.99 -5.78
C LEU A 198 2.43 0.88 -6.93
N LYS A 199 2.48 -0.20 -7.72
CA LYS A 199 1.49 -0.52 -8.76
C LYS A 199 0.08 -0.63 -8.18
N ARG A 200 -0.07 -1.25 -7.00
CA ARG A 200 -1.36 -1.38 -6.29
C ARG A 200 -1.92 -0.03 -5.82
N THR A 201 -1.08 0.96 -5.50
CA THR A 201 -1.57 2.30 -5.11
C THR A 201 -2.18 3.11 -6.24
N GLY A 202 -1.94 2.74 -7.51
CA GLY A 202 -2.34 3.53 -8.68
C GLY A 202 -1.45 4.75 -8.97
N SER A 203 -0.36 4.94 -8.20
CA SER A 203 0.62 6.02 -8.42
C SER A 203 1.70 5.63 -9.44
N PHE A 204 1.83 4.35 -9.78
CA PHE A 204 2.83 3.88 -10.74
C PHE A 204 2.52 4.34 -12.18
N THR A 205 3.55 4.72 -12.94
CA THR A 205 3.47 4.94 -14.39
C THR A 205 4.63 4.26 -15.13
N SER A 206 4.34 3.62 -16.26
CA SER A 206 5.34 3.13 -17.21
C SER A 206 5.77 4.18 -18.23
N ASP A 207 5.01 5.27 -18.35
CA ASP A 207 5.35 6.41 -19.21
C ASP A 207 6.16 7.45 -18.41
N PRO A 208 7.44 7.68 -18.78
CA PRO A 208 8.28 8.65 -18.09
C PRO A 208 7.88 10.10 -18.40
N THR A 209 7.14 10.37 -19.48
CA THR A 209 6.66 11.74 -19.79
C THR A 209 5.51 12.16 -18.88
N ALA A 210 4.71 11.18 -18.44
CA ALA A 210 3.63 11.37 -17.48
C ALA A 210 4.10 11.39 -16.02
N ALA A 211 5.37 11.07 -15.75
CA ALA A 211 5.91 10.92 -14.39
C ALA A 211 6.20 12.27 -13.71
N CYS A 212 5.71 12.38 -12.47
CA CYS A 212 6.02 13.49 -11.58
C CYS A 212 7.37 13.26 -10.87
N VAL A 213 7.61 12.04 -10.37
CA VAL A 213 8.86 11.66 -9.70
C VAL A 213 9.49 10.41 -10.33
N PHE A 214 10.82 10.39 -10.36
CA PHE A 214 11.65 9.29 -10.85
C PHE A 214 12.34 8.62 -9.69
N VAL A 215 12.22 7.30 -9.55
CA VAL A 215 12.83 6.54 -8.46
C VAL A 215 13.89 5.61 -9.03
N ALA A 216 15.12 5.74 -8.52
CA ALA A 216 16.20 4.79 -8.73
C ALA A 216 16.54 4.14 -7.39
N ILE A 217 16.48 2.81 -7.34
CA ILE A 217 16.83 2.02 -6.16
C ILE A 217 18.21 1.43 -6.40
N LEU A 218 19.12 1.69 -5.47
CA LEU A 218 20.51 1.28 -5.50
C LEU A 218 20.84 0.53 -4.21
N GLU A 219 21.73 -0.46 -4.32
CA GLU A 219 22.26 -1.17 -3.17
C GLU A 219 23.53 -0.48 -2.68
N ASN A 220 23.64 -0.31 -1.36
CA ASN A 220 24.88 0.15 -0.75
C ASN A 220 25.97 -0.91 -0.94
N ARG A 221 27.01 -0.54 -1.68
CA ARG A 221 28.20 -1.34 -1.90
C ARG A 221 29.36 -0.54 -1.37
N ALA A 222 29.57 -0.60 -0.06
CA ALA A 222 30.69 0.04 0.61
C ALA A 222 31.99 -0.32 -0.12
N SER A 223 32.54 0.67 -0.85
CA SER A 223 33.89 0.76 -1.43
C SER A 223 34.64 -0.57 -1.65
N SER A 224 34.12 -1.47 -2.48
CA SER A 224 34.82 -2.70 -2.89
C SER A 224 35.39 -2.56 -4.30
N GLY A 225 36.05 -1.43 -4.61
CA GLY A 225 36.72 -1.15 -5.88
C GLY A 225 36.92 0.34 -6.15
N GLU A 226 38.10 0.73 -6.66
CA GLU A 226 38.47 2.12 -6.95
C GLU A 226 37.60 2.78 -8.05
N ASP A 227 37.05 2.00 -8.97
CA ASP A 227 36.23 2.50 -10.10
C ASP A 227 34.73 2.63 -9.77
N MET A 228 34.26 2.04 -8.67
CA MET A 228 32.84 1.98 -8.32
C MET A 228 32.15 3.37 -8.25
N PRO A 229 32.77 4.42 -7.66
CA PRO A 229 32.14 5.74 -7.62
C PRO A 229 31.99 6.38 -9.01
N ARG A 230 32.96 6.17 -9.92
CA ARG A 230 32.93 6.72 -11.28
C ARG A 230 31.88 6.03 -12.13
N ASP A 231 31.76 4.72 -12.00
CA ASP A 231 30.73 3.95 -12.69
C ASP A 231 29.32 4.34 -12.20
N LEU A 232 29.15 4.50 -10.89
CA LEU A 232 27.88 4.91 -10.31
C LEU A 232 27.50 6.34 -10.75
N GLN A 233 28.46 7.27 -10.76
CA GLN A 233 28.27 8.61 -11.29
C GLN A 233 27.80 8.59 -12.75
N THR A 234 28.48 7.82 -13.59
CA THR A 234 28.17 7.72 -15.02
C THR A 234 26.77 7.15 -15.22
N LYS A 235 26.39 6.11 -14.46
CA LYS A 235 25.04 5.53 -14.51
C LYS A 235 23.96 6.54 -14.12
N ILE A 236 24.15 7.28 -13.02
CA ILE A 236 23.19 8.30 -12.57
C ILE A 236 23.03 9.41 -13.62
N LEU A 237 24.14 9.92 -14.17
CA LEU A 237 24.09 10.97 -15.19
C LEU A 237 23.48 10.47 -16.52
N SER A 238 23.57 9.17 -16.80
CA SER A 238 22.97 8.56 -17.98
C SER A 238 21.46 8.29 -17.86
N LEU A 239 20.85 8.54 -16.69
CA LEU A 239 19.42 8.32 -16.49
C LEU A 239 18.59 9.21 -17.42
N ALA A 240 17.66 8.58 -18.14
CA ALA A 240 16.69 9.30 -18.96
C ALA A 240 15.90 10.28 -18.09
N HIS A 241 15.78 11.54 -18.51
CA HIS A 241 15.13 12.63 -17.75
C HIS A 241 15.89 13.15 -16.53
N TRP A 242 17.14 12.72 -16.26
CA TRP A 242 17.97 13.28 -15.19
C TRP A 242 18.12 14.80 -15.26
N GLY A 243 18.13 15.34 -16.49
CA GLY A 243 18.14 16.79 -16.73
C GLY A 243 19.38 17.49 -16.19
N GLY A 244 20.49 16.75 -16.03
CA GLY A 244 21.78 17.24 -15.53
C GLY A 244 21.83 17.44 -14.01
N GLU A 245 20.77 17.99 -13.42
CA GLU A 245 20.75 18.35 -11.99
C GLU A 245 19.94 17.40 -11.11
N GLY A 246 19.24 16.38 -11.64
CA GLY A 246 18.55 15.39 -10.81
C GLY A 246 17.26 15.87 -10.13
N ALA A 247 16.71 17.01 -10.54
CA ALA A 247 15.43 17.50 -10.00
C ALA A 247 14.31 16.45 -10.19
N ASN A 248 13.46 16.28 -9.17
CA ASN A 248 12.38 15.28 -9.11
C ASN A 248 12.85 13.81 -9.17
N HIS A 249 14.13 13.54 -8.96
CA HIS A 249 14.64 12.19 -8.80
C HIS A 249 14.77 11.86 -7.32
N VAL A 250 14.49 10.61 -6.98
CA VAL A 250 14.67 10.03 -5.66
C VAL A 250 15.63 8.86 -5.81
N LEU A 251 16.78 8.96 -5.13
CA LEU A 251 17.76 7.90 -5.04
C LEU A 251 17.55 7.16 -3.73
N ILE A 252 17.06 5.93 -3.79
CA ILE A 252 16.84 5.07 -2.63
C ILE A 252 18.04 4.14 -2.48
N GLU A 253 18.89 4.41 -1.51
CA GLU A 253 20.02 3.57 -1.15
C GLU A 253 19.58 2.53 -0.11
N LEU A 254 19.53 1.25 -0.53
CA LEU A 254 19.26 0.11 0.34
C LEU A 254 20.51 -0.19 1.16
N SER A 255 20.37 -0.10 2.48
CA SER A 255 21.42 -0.39 3.45
C SER A 255 20.90 -1.26 4.58
N THR A 256 21.78 -2.07 5.15
CA THR A 256 21.52 -2.87 6.35
C THR A 256 22.02 -2.14 7.59
N SER A 257 21.63 -2.63 8.77
CA SER A 257 22.10 -2.08 10.06
C SER A 257 23.61 -2.19 10.29
N ARG A 258 24.32 -2.96 9.46
CA ARG A 258 25.77 -3.18 9.57
C ARG A 258 26.57 -2.19 8.74
N ASP A 259 25.93 -1.51 7.79
CA ASP A 259 26.59 -0.58 6.90
C ASP A 259 26.87 0.73 7.66
N THR A 260 28.06 1.29 7.48
CA THR A 260 28.50 2.53 8.16
C THR A 260 28.86 3.63 7.18
N THR A 261 28.95 3.32 5.89
CA THR A 261 29.34 4.22 4.79
C THR A 261 28.30 4.18 3.69
N SER A 262 28.19 5.24 2.88
CA SER A 262 27.27 5.31 1.74
C SER A 262 28.04 5.30 0.41
N SER A 263 27.55 4.55 -0.57
CA SER A 263 28.11 4.57 -1.94
C SER A 263 27.87 5.92 -2.63
N LEU A 264 26.87 6.69 -2.18
CA LEU A 264 26.53 8.00 -2.72
C LEU A 264 27.44 9.13 -2.23
N ASP A 265 28.30 8.91 -1.24
CA ASP A 265 29.13 9.96 -0.63
C ASP A 265 30.14 10.56 -1.63
N ALA A 266 30.69 9.73 -2.51
CA ALA A 266 31.66 10.14 -3.53
C ALA A 266 31.04 10.52 -4.88
N VAL A 267 29.70 10.54 -5.00
CA VAL A 267 28.99 10.65 -6.29
C VAL A 267 28.12 11.90 -6.31
N SER A 268 28.32 12.85 -7.22
CA SER A 268 27.41 14.00 -7.38
C SER A 268 25.99 13.56 -7.76
N THR A 269 25.04 13.81 -6.85
CA THR A 269 23.61 13.49 -6.99
C THR A 269 22.75 14.70 -7.38
N GLY A 270 23.35 15.88 -7.51
CA GLY A 270 22.65 17.13 -7.75
C GLY A 270 21.50 17.37 -6.75
N ARG A 271 20.39 17.85 -7.29
CA ARG A 271 19.11 18.16 -6.62
C ARG A 271 18.22 16.92 -6.42
N ALA A 272 18.69 15.71 -6.70
CA ALA A 272 17.91 14.51 -6.39
C ALA A 272 17.74 14.35 -4.89
N ILE A 273 16.54 13.94 -4.44
CA ILE A 273 16.26 13.57 -3.05
C ILE A 273 17.04 12.29 -2.75
N ILE A 274 17.78 12.28 -1.64
CA ILE A 274 18.50 11.10 -1.18
C ILE A 274 17.70 10.44 -0.07
N SER A 275 17.41 9.16 -0.26
CA SER A 275 16.71 8.33 0.70
C SER A 275 17.64 7.22 1.16
N ARG A 276 18.07 7.25 2.42
CA ARG A 276 19.09 6.34 2.97
C ARG A 276 18.86 6.07 4.45
N SER A 277 19.49 5.03 4.99
CA SER A 277 19.35 4.69 6.42
C SER A 277 20.49 5.17 7.30
N ILE A 278 21.59 5.62 6.69
CA ILE A 278 22.81 6.07 7.38
C ILE A 278 23.05 7.53 7.04
N VAL A 279 23.29 8.35 8.04
CA VAL A 279 23.71 9.74 7.84
C VAL A 279 25.23 9.77 7.69
N SER A 280 25.70 10.09 6.49
CA SER A 280 27.13 10.23 6.23
C SER A 280 27.68 11.56 6.76
N PRO A 281 28.90 11.58 7.32
CA PRO A 281 29.59 12.82 7.66
C PRO A 281 30.10 13.58 6.42
N VAL A 282 30.28 12.91 5.27
CA VAL A 282 30.84 13.50 4.05
C VAL A 282 29.76 14.31 3.31
N LYS A 283 28.55 13.78 3.24
CA LYS A 283 27.40 14.45 2.66
C LYS A 283 26.34 14.71 3.71
N PRO A 284 26.12 15.98 4.10
CA PRO A 284 25.14 16.30 5.12
C PRO A 284 23.73 15.94 4.65
N PHE A 285 22.92 15.44 5.58
CA PHE A 285 21.50 15.23 5.38
C PHE A 285 20.79 16.59 5.23
N ARG A 286 20.04 16.78 4.14
CA ARG A 286 19.33 18.03 3.87
C ARG A 286 17.95 17.97 4.53
N SER A 287 17.84 18.61 5.69
CA SER A 287 16.59 18.66 6.46
C SER A 287 15.42 19.20 5.62
N GLY A 288 14.26 18.53 5.67
CA GLY A 288 13.08 18.89 4.90
C GLY A 288 13.15 18.56 3.40
N PHE A 289 14.20 17.86 2.95
CA PHE A 289 14.36 17.48 1.55
C PHE A 289 14.77 16.01 1.39
N ASP A 290 15.82 15.59 2.08
CA ASP A 290 16.25 14.18 2.12
C ASP A 290 15.35 13.35 3.04
N VAL A 291 15.34 12.04 2.82
CA VAL A 291 14.51 11.09 3.56
C VAL A 291 15.41 10.11 4.31
N LEU A 292 15.18 9.97 5.61
CA LEU A 292 15.83 8.92 6.41
C LEU A 292 14.92 7.69 6.43
N LEU A 293 15.42 6.57 5.94
CA LEU A 293 14.72 5.29 6.00
C LEU A 293 15.23 4.46 7.17
N PRO A 294 14.39 3.61 7.78
CA PRO A 294 14.90 2.58 8.66
C PRO A 294 15.79 1.61 7.86
N PRO A 295 16.91 1.13 8.43
CA PRO A 295 17.74 0.13 7.76
C PRO A 295 16.94 -1.13 7.51
N LEU A 296 17.22 -1.80 6.39
CA LEU A 296 16.59 -3.07 6.09
C LEU A 296 16.92 -4.07 7.19
N PRO A 297 15.91 -4.73 7.78
CA PRO A 297 16.15 -5.64 8.89
C PRO A 297 16.97 -6.83 8.38
N THR A 298 18.04 -7.17 9.11
CA THR A 298 18.93 -8.29 8.75
C THR A 298 18.37 -9.65 9.13
N SER A 299 17.27 -9.67 9.88
CA SER A 299 16.49 -10.82 10.35
C SER A 299 15.00 -10.50 10.20
N GLU A 300 14.13 -11.52 10.22
CA GLU A 300 12.68 -11.35 10.09
C GLU A 300 12.09 -10.44 11.18
N VAL A 301 12.06 -9.13 10.93
CA VAL A 301 11.15 -8.22 11.62
C VAL A 301 9.88 -8.24 10.78
N THR A 302 8.87 -8.96 11.27
CA THR A 302 7.57 -9.02 10.62
C THR A 302 6.86 -7.68 10.79
N TRP A 303 6.64 -6.95 9.70
CA TRP A 303 5.82 -5.72 9.68
C TRP A 303 4.42 -5.89 10.29
N ARG A 304 3.96 -7.14 10.48
CA ARG A 304 2.75 -7.53 11.20
C ARG A 304 2.77 -7.20 12.68
N ASP A 305 3.95 -7.08 13.29
CA ASP A 305 4.12 -6.80 14.72
C ASP A 305 4.17 -5.29 15.02
N LEU A 306 4.17 -4.46 13.98
CA LEU A 306 4.12 -3.01 14.13
C LEU A 306 2.66 -2.56 14.30
N PRO A 307 2.35 -1.67 15.26
CA PRO A 307 1.00 -1.16 15.44
C PRO A 307 0.50 -0.47 14.17
N PRO A 308 -0.75 -0.67 13.75
CA PRO A 308 -1.32 0.04 12.61
C PRO A 308 -1.44 1.53 12.96
N LEU A 309 -0.80 2.38 12.17
CA LEU A 309 -0.73 3.81 12.44
C LEU A 309 -1.35 4.58 11.27
N LEU A 310 -2.41 5.34 11.54
CA LEU A 310 -3.14 6.09 10.51
C LEU A 310 -2.31 7.31 10.02
N PRO A 311 -2.18 7.55 8.71
CA PRO A 311 -1.30 8.60 8.16
C PRO A 311 -1.73 10.04 8.48
N VAL A 312 -3.01 10.26 8.82
CA VAL A 312 -3.66 11.58 8.81
C VAL A 312 -3.29 12.48 10.00
N SER A 313 -2.72 11.94 11.07
CA SER A 313 -2.44 12.70 12.31
C SER A 313 -0.95 12.94 12.61
N ARG A 314 -0.07 12.78 11.61
CA ARG A 314 1.38 12.80 11.83
C ARG A 314 2.06 14.06 11.32
N GLU A 315 2.80 14.72 12.21
CA GLU A 315 3.85 15.67 11.82
C GLU A 315 5.04 14.95 11.15
N ASN A 316 5.33 13.71 11.57
CA ASN A 316 6.43 12.89 11.04
C ASN A 316 5.93 11.52 10.56
N LEU A 317 6.27 11.13 9.32
CA LEU A 317 5.80 9.90 8.65
C LEU A 317 6.19 8.60 9.37
N ILE A 318 7.35 8.56 10.02
CA ILE A 318 7.89 7.40 10.76
C ILE A 318 8.41 7.87 12.12
N TYR A 319 8.15 7.11 13.17
CA TYR A 319 8.83 7.24 14.46
C TYR A 319 9.62 5.95 14.71
N PHE A 320 10.83 6.08 15.23
CA PHE A 320 11.60 4.94 15.73
C PHE A 320 12.29 5.33 17.02
N HIS A 321 12.45 4.37 17.92
CA HIS A 321 13.25 4.51 19.13
C HIS A 321 14.56 3.75 18.90
N GLY A 322 15.69 4.42 19.11
CA GLY A 322 17.02 3.84 18.95
C GLY A 322 17.92 4.24 20.12
N GLU A 323 18.86 3.36 20.47
CA GLU A 323 19.87 3.61 21.49
C GLU A 323 21.17 4.07 20.81
N TYR A 324 21.65 5.26 21.16
CA TYR A 324 22.97 5.72 20.73
C TYR A 324 24.02 5.05 21.60
N ALA A 325 24.67 4.01 21.07
CA ALA A 325 25.85 3.42 21.69
C ALA A 325 27.08 4.26 21.31
N PRO A 326 27.66 5.07 22.22
CA PRO A 326 28.89 5.79 21.93
C PRO A 326 30.00 4.79 21.55
N PRO A 327 30.94 5.17 20.66
CA PRO A 327 32.03 4.30 20.28
C PRO A 327 32.78 3.85 21.54
N ARG A 328 32.84 2.53 21.76
CA ARG A 328 33.57 1.96 22.90
C ARG A 328 35.00 2.43 22.82
N HIS A 329 35.46 3.21 23.81
CA HIS A 329 36.88 3.39 24.02
C HIS A 329 37.51 1.99 24.08
N PRO A 330 38.56 1.70 23.30
CA PRO A 330 39.21 0.40 23.36
C PRO A 330 39.68 0.20 24.80
N SER A 331 39.17 -0.86 25.43
CA SER A 331 39.65 -1.29 26.74
C SER A 331 41.14 -1.58 26.63
N PRO A 332 41.98 -1.11 27.57
CA PRO A 332 43.45 -1.22 27.49
C PRO A 332 43.98 -2.67 27.49
N SER A 333 43.10 -3.68 27.59
CA SER A 333 43.44 -5.10 27.62
C SER A 333 43.56 -5.77 26.24
N SER A 334 43.32 -5.06 25.13
CA SER A 334 43.40 -5.65 23.78
C SER A 334 44.44 -5.02 22.84
N LEU A 335 45.34 -4.16 23.34
CA LEU A 335 46.45 -3.66 22.53
C LEU A 335 47.62 -4.64 22.57
N ALA A 336 48.14 -5.00 21.39
CA ALA A 336 49.39 -5.75 21.31
C ALA A 336 50.54 -4.88 21.91
N PRO A 337 51.57 -5.47 22.54
CA PRO A 337 52.65 -4.72 23.20
C PRO A 337 53.39 -3.73 22.28
N ALA A 338 53.32 -3.92 20.96
CA ALA A 338 53.88 -3.01 19.96
C ALA A 338 53.08 -1.71 19.82
N ASP A 339 51.76 -1.77 20.00
CA ASP A 339 50.85 -0.63 19.84
C ASP A 339 50.85 0.30 21.06
N VAL A 340 51.16 -0.24 22.24
CA VAL A 340 51.32 0.54 23.47
C VAL A 340 52.58 1.40 23.41
N LYS A 341 53.69 0.88 22.85
CA LYS A 341 54.94 1.65 22.72
C LYS A 341 54.84 2.78 21.70
N SER A 342 54.14 2.58 20.59
CA SER A 342 53.91 3.60 19.57
C SER A 342 52.95 4.69 20.06
N LEU A 343 51.92 4.34 20.85
CA LEU A 343 51.06 5.31 21.53
C LEU A 343 51.80 6.10 22.62
N GLN A 344 52.67 5.45 23.41
CA GLN A 344 53.48 6.13 24.41
C GLN A 344 54.45 7.14 23.75
N GLN A 345 55.13 6.74 22.66
CA GLN A 345 55.99 7.65 21.89
C GLN A 345 55.22 8.82 21.24
N ALA A 346 53.98 8.59 20.80
CA ALA A 346 53.14 9.65 20.26
C ALA A 346 52.63 10.62 21.34
N LEU A 347 52.36 10.13 22.55
CA LEU A 347 51.97 10.95 23.69
C LEU A 347 53.16 11.76 24.25
N ASP A 348 54.33 11.14 24.39
CA ASP A 348 55.57 11.82 24.81
C ASP A 348 56.00 12.89 23.79
N GLY A 349 55.80 12.63 22.50
CA GLY A 349 56.03 13.61 21.43
C GLY A 349 55.09 14.81 21.52
N ARG A 350 53.83 14.58 21.90
CA ARG A 350 52.82 15.64 22.03
C ARG A 350 53.05 16.51 23.27
N GLU A 351 53.49 15.92 24.38
CA GLU A 351 53.87 16.65 25.59
C GLU A 351 55.11 17.53 25.35
N LYS A 352 56.09 17.04 24.58
CA LYS A 352 57.27 17.82 24.20
C LYS A 352 56.93 19.03 23.33
N ILE A 353 55.98 18.88 22.39
CA ILE A 353 55.50 19.97 21.54
C ILE A 353 54.76 21.03 22.36
N ASP A 354 53.93 20.64 23.33
CA ASP A 354 53.20 21.57 24.19
C ASP A 354 54.13 22.35 25.13
N ILE A 355 55.23 21.74 25.59
CA ILE A 355 56.25 22.41 26.39
C ILE A 355 57.01 23.44 25.54
N GLU A 356 57.40 23.10 24.31
CA GLU A 356 58.04 24.07 23.39
C GLU A 356 57.10 25.21 23.01
N LEU A 357 55.81 24.93 22.78
CA LEU A 357 54.81 25.97 22.47
C LEU A 357 54.59 26.93 23.64
N ARG A 358 54.67 26.44 24.89
CA ARG A 358 54.58 27.27 26.10
C ARG A 358 55.86 28.08 26.34
N ALA A 359 57.03 27.54 26.00
CA ALA A 359 58.29 28.26 26.06
C ALA A 359 58.34 29.40 25.04
N LEU A 360 57.87 29.17 23.81
CA LEU A 360 57.77 30.20 22.76
C LEU A 360 56.77 31.30 23.10
N LYS A 361 55.66 30.97 23.77
CA LYS A 361 54.70 31.98 24.26
C LYS A 361 55.23 32.84 25.40
N ARG A 362 56.25 32.38 26.14
CA ARG A 362 56.90 33.16 27.22
C ARG A 362 58.06 34.04 26.74
N SER A 363 58.57 33.85 25.52
CA SER A 363 59.62 34.70 24.95
C SER A 363 59.11 35.83 24.07
N GLN A 364 57.79 35.88 23.79
CA GLN A 364 57.14 36.92 22.98
C GLN A 364 56.25 37.89 23.79
N GLY A 365 56.29 37.81 25.12
CA GLY A 365 55.77 38.83 26.04
C GLY A 365 56.89 39.29 26.96
#